data_AF-A0A935UA01-F1
#
_entry.id   AF-A0A935UA01-F1
#
_cell.length_a   1.000
_cell.length_b   1.000
_cell.length_c   1.000
_cell.angle_alpha   90.00
_cell.angle_beta   90.00
_cell.angle_gamma   90.00
#
_symmetry.space_group_name_H-M   'P 1'
#
loop_
_entity.id
_entity.type
_entity.pdbx_description
1 polymer ?
#
loop_
_entity_poly.entity_id
_entity_poly.type
_entity_poly.pdbx_seq_one_letter_code
_entity_poly.pdbx_strand_id
1 'polypeptide(L)'
;MIGIQNGIMPHRIVALVLEAGGTAVRALRPLDHPPGEGEPTLGVLTPEGLLFVSGSLWPFYDGAGRLGPAEGRPRGEIRRISWQ
;
A
#
# COMPACT_ATOMS: atom_id res chain seq x y z
N MET A 1 2.10 -7.96 -12.20
CA MET A 1 2.18 -6.56 -11.72
C MET A 1 1.87 -6.54 -10.22
N ILE A 2 2.42 -5.58 -9.46
CA ILE A 2 2.10 -5.40 -8.04
C ILE A 2 1.28 -4.12 -7.87
N GLY A 3 0.24 -4.16 -7.04
CA GLY A 3 -0.59 -3.02 -6.69
C GLY A 3 -0.68 -2.80 -5.19
N ILE A 4 -0.83 -1.54 -4.78
CA ILE A 4 -1.22 -1.15 -3.43
C ILE A 4 -2.69 -0.75 -3.50
N GLN A 5 -3.56 -1.48 -2.80
CA GLN A 5 -5.00 -1.25 -2.80
C GLN A 5 -5.44 -0.56 -1.51
N ASN A 6 -5.71 0.74 -1.63
CA ASN A 6 -6.25 1.60 -0.58
C ASN A 6 -7.78 1.70 -0.69
N GLY A 7 -8.42 2.46 0.21
CA GLY A 7 -9.88 2.68 0.20
C GLY A 7 -10.72 1.49 0.66
N ILE A 8 -10.09 0.47 1.25
CA ILE A 8 -10.70 -0.74 1.82
C ILE A 8 -10.04 -1.07 3.16
N MET A 9 -10.74 -1.82 4.03
CA MET A 9 -10.20 -2.29 5.30
C MET A 9 -10.34 -3.82 5.42
N PRO A 10 -9.24 -4.57 5.65
CA PRO A 10 -7.85 -4.11 5.71
C PRO A 10 -7.31 -3.70 4.34
N HIS A 11 -6.36 -2.75 4.32
CA HIS A 11 -5.57 -2.44 3.13
C HIS A 11 -4.83 -3.68 2.60
N ARG A 12 -4.51 -3.70 1.30
CA ARG A 12 -3.89 -4.87 0.65
C ARG A 12 -2.73 -4.50 -0.26
N ILE A 13 -1.65 -5.27 -0.17
CA ILE A 13 -0.69 -5.39 -1.27
C ILE A 13 -1.13 -6.58 -2.12
N VAL A 14 -1.21 -6.41 -3.43
CA VAL A 14 -1.80 -7.40 -4.33
C VAL A 14 -0.90 -7.70 -5.54
N ALA A 15 -0.87 -8.96 -5.95
CA ALA A 15 -0.37 -9.36 -7.25
C ALA A 15 -1.52 -9.35 -8.25
N LEU A 16 -1.35 -8.59 -9.33
CA LEU A 16 -2.27 -8.54 -10.46
C LEU A 16 -1.74 -9.43 -11.58
N VAL A 17 -2.57 -10.37 -12.00
CA VAL A 17 -2.36 -11.19 -13.21
C VAL A 17 -2.98 -10.44 -14.37
N LEU A 18 -2.14 -10.00 -15.29
CA LEU A 18 -2.57 -9.29 -16.49
C LEU A 18 -2.84 -10.28 -17.62
N GLU A 19 -3.69 -9.90 -18.57
CA GLU A 19 -3.75 -10.59 -19.86
C GLU A 19 -2.44 -10.43 -20.63
N ALA A 20 -2.22 -11.26 -21.66
CA ALA A 20 -1.00 -11.23 -22.46
C ALA A 20 -0.69 -9.83 -23.07
N GLY A 21 -1.73 -9.03 -23.38
CA GLY A 21 -1.58 -7.67 -23.88
C GLY A 21 -1.37 -6.60 -22.80
N GLY A 22 -1.43 -6.94 -21.51
CA GLY A 22 -1.27 -5.99 -20.40
C GLY A 22 -2.42 -4.98 -20.22
N THR A 23 -3.49 -5.09 -21.01
CA THR A 23 -4.59 -4.13 -21.06
C THR A 23 -5.70 -4.39 -20.06
N ALA A 24 -5.75 -5.59 -19.48
CA ALA A 24 -6.75 -5.96 -18.49
C ALA A 24 -6.15 -6.84 -17.38
N VAL A 25 -6.73 -6.72 -16.19
CA VAL A 25 -6.45 -7.59 -15.04
C VAL A 25 -7.44 -8.76 -15.09
N ARG A 26 -6.94 -10.00 -15.12
CA ARG A 26 -7.76 -11.23 -15.08
C ARG A 26 -7.94 -11.80 -13.69
N ALA A 27 -6.95 -11.60 -12.82
CA ALA A 27 -7.01 -12.08 -11.46
C ALA A 27 -6.21 -11.18 -10.53
N LEU A 28 -6.59 -11.21 -9.26
CA LEU A 28 -5.94 -10.51 -8.17
C LEU A 28 -5.68 -11.51 -7.04
N ARG A 29 -4.44 -11.54 -6.53
CA ARG A 29 -4.05 -12.33 -5.36
C ARG A 29 -3.48 -11.42 -4.26
N PRO A 30 -4.03 -11.42 -3.04
CA PRO A 30 -3.41 -10.72 -1.92
C PRO A 30 -2.01 -11.27 -1.62
N LEU A 31 -1.07 -10.38 -1.35
CA LEU A 31 0.31 -10.71 -0.96
C LEU A 31 0.59 -10.39 0.51
N ASP A 32 0.09 -9.25 1.00
CA ASP A 32 0.19 -8.84 2.40
C ASP A 32 -0.95 -7.89 2.78
N HIS A 33 -1.17 -7.74 4.07
CA HIS A 33 -2.09 -6.79 4.68
C HIS A 33 -1.32 -5.91 5.67
N PRO A 34 -0.85 -4.72 5.25
CA PRO A 34 -0.13 -3.85 6.15
C PRO A 34 -1.01 -3.45 7.35
N PRO A 35 -0.45 -3.44 8.56
CA PRO A 35 -1.21 -3.12 9.76
C PRO A 35 -1.47 -1.61 9.89
N GLY A 36 -2.56 -1.27 10.57
CA GLY A 36 -2.86 0.09 11.00
C GLY A 36 -3.82 0.86 10.09
N GLU A 37 -4.15 2.07 10.53
CA GLU A 37 -5.13 2.98 9.90
C GLU A 37 -4.49 3.91 8.85
N GLY A 38 -3.17 3.84 8.68
CA GLY A 38 -2.47 4.63 7.66
C GLY A 38 -2.58 3.96 6.30
N GLU A 39 -2.87 4.74 5.26
CA GLU A 39 -2.92 4.18 3.91
C GLU A 39 -1.50 3.84 3.44
N PRO A 40 -1.24 2.58 3.00
CA PRO A 40 0.02 2.26 2.37
C PRO A 40 0.13 3.04 1.05
N THR A 41 1.34 3.45 0.71
CA THR A 41 1.58 4.24 -0.50
C THR A 41 2.99 3.99 -1.02
N LEU A 42 3.25 4.46 -2.24
CA LEU A 42 4.57 4.51 -2.89
C LEU A 42 5.39 3.22 -2.71
N GLY A 43 5.34 2.35 -3.71
CA GLY A 43 6.14 1.13 -3.74
C GLY A 43 7.32 1.21 -4.71
N VAL A 44 8.42 0.55 -4.39
CA VAL A 44 9.53 0.27 -5.30
C VAL A 44 9.88 -1.21 -5.26
N LEU A 45 10.04 -1.81 -6.44
CA LEU A 45 10.53 -3.18 -6.59
C LEU A 45 12.06 -3.17 -6.53
N THR A 46 12.63 -4.06 -5.73
CA THR A 46 14.07 -4.36 -5.68
C THR A 46 14.30 -5.84 -6.00
N PRO A 47 15.55 -6.29 -6.19
CA PRO A 47 15.85 -7.72 -6.34
C PRO A 47 15.47 -8.57 -5.12
N GLU A 48 15.29 -7.98 -3.94
CA GLU A 48 14.97 -8.68 -2.69
C GLU A 48 13.48 -8.64 -2.33
N GLY A 49 12.72 -7.67 -2.85
CA GLY A 49 11.34 -7.49 -2.43
C GLY A 49 10.65 -6.24 -2.96
N LEU A 50 9.42 -6.03 -2.49
CA LEU A 50 8.73 -4.75 -2.55
C LEU A 50 9.07 -3.97 -1.29
N LEU A 51 9.63 -2.76 -1.44
CA LEU A 51 9.67 -1.76 -0.39
C LEU A 51 8.51 -0.80 -0.58
N PHE A 52 7.79 -0.47 0.50
CA PHE A 52 6.67 0.47 0.44
C PHE A 52 6.47 1.21 1.76
N VAL A 53 5.83 2.38 1.70
CA VAL A 53 5.41 3.13 2.89
C VAL A 53 4.11 2.51 3.38
N SER A 54 4.11 1.94 4.59
CA SER A 54 2.95 1.19 5.12
C SER A 54 1.95 2.04 5.90
N GLY A 55 2.37 3.17 6.46
CA GLY A 55 1.54 4.02 7.30
C GLY A 55 1.65 5.49 6.89
N SER A 56 1.26 5.82 5.66
CA SER A 56 1.26 7.23 5.25
C SER A 56 0.28 8.03 6.10
N LEU A 57 0.61 9.31 6.30
CA LEU A 57 -0.21 10.21 7.09
C LEU A 57 -1.32 10.89 6.29
N TRP A 58 -1.53 10.51 5.02
CA TRP A 58 -2.50 11.17 4.14
C TRP A 58 -3.91 11.28 4.74
N PRO A 59 -4.48 10.23 5.37
CA PRO A 59 -5.80 10.33 5.99
C PRO A 59 -5.90 11.33 7.15
N PHE A 60 -4.77 11.79 7.69
CA PHE A 60 -4.70 12.71 8.82
C PHE A 60 -4.53 14.17 8.38
N TYR A 61 -4.39 14.45 7.09
CA TYR A 61 -4.41 15.80 6.55
C TYR A 61 -5.80 16.16 6.04
N ASP A 62 -6.30 17.35 6.38
CA ASP A 62 -7.54 17.88 5.82
C ASP A 62 -7.34 18.40 4.39
N GLY A 63 -8.44 18.81 3.73
CA GLY A 63 -8.39 19.36 2.37
C GLY A 63 -7.62 20.69 2.23
N ALA A 64 -7.21 21.31 3.33
CA ALA A 64 -6.34 22.48 3.37
C ALA A 64 -4.89 22.14 3.74
N GLY A 65 -4.56 20.84 3.83
CA GLY A 65 -3.23 20.36 4.19
C GLY A 65 -2.87 20.53 5.66
N ARG A 66 -3.85 20.75 6.54
CA ARG A 66 -3.62 20.82 7.99
C ARG A 66 -3.66 19.42 8.59
N LEU A 67 -2.69 19.13 9.44
CA LEU A 67 -2.62 17.87 10.15
C LEU A 67 -3.62 17.87 11.32
N GLY A 68 -4.46 16.85 11.39
CA GLY A 68 -5.40 16.63 12.47
C GLY A 68 -4.73 16.24 13.80
N PRO A 69 -5.54 16.00 14.85
CA PRO A 69 -5.07 15.60 16.18
C PRO A 69 -4.13 14.39 16.15
N ALA A 70 -3.26 14.30 17.16
CA ALA A 70 -2.16 13.34 17.17
C ALA A 70 -2.54 11.90 17.51
N GLU A 71 -3.69 11.71 18.15
CA GLU A 71 -4.17 10.40 18.59
C GLU A 71 -4.38 9.45 17.40
N GLY A 72 -3.91 8.22 17.56
CA GLY A 72 -4.06 7.17 16.55
C GLY A 72 -3.20 7.29 15.30
N ARG A 73 -2.34 8.33 15.17
CA ARG A 73 -1.47 8.48 14.01
C ARG A 73 -0.40 7.38 13.96
N PRO A 74 -0.28 6.62 12.86
CA PRO A 74 0.80 5.66 12.70
C PRO A 74 2.13 6.38 12.55
N ARG A 75 3.23 5.70 12.85
CA ARG A 75 4.54 6.14 12.35
C ARG A 75 4.61 5.78 10.87
N GLY A 76 5.07 6.71 10.05
CA GLY A 76 5.44 6.41 8.68
C GLY A 76 6.57 5.38 8.68
N GLU A 77 6.29 4.17 8.25
CA GLU A 77 7.23 3.05 8.24
C GLU A 77 7.43 2.52 6.83
N ILE A 78 8.69 2.33 6.44
CA ILE A 78 9.05 1.59 5.23
C ILE A 78 9.06 0.10 5.60
N ARG A 79 8.18 -0.68 4.96
CA ARG A 79 8.12 -2.14 5.12
C ARG A 79 8.63 -2.83 3.85
N ARG A 80 9.08 -4.07 4.02
CA ARG A 80 9.51 -4.95 2.93
C ARG A 80 8.66 -6.21 2.87
N ILE A 81 8.16 -6.55 1.68
CA ILE A 81 7.70 -7.90 1.36
C ILE A 81 8.80 -8.55 0.54
N SER A 82 9.45 -9.58 1.09
CA SER A 82 10.52 -10.28 0.39
C SER A 82 9.98 -11.17 -0.72
N TRP A 83 10.72 -11.32 -1.81
CA TRP A 83 10.48 -12.41 -2.75
C TRP A 83 10.82 -13.73 -2.07
N GLN A 84 9.96 -14.73 -2.25
CA GLN A 84 10.23 -16.11 -1.85
C GLN A 84 10.87 -16.86 -3.01
#